data_AF-A0A0F7NDD7-F1
#
_entry.id   AF-A0A0F7NDD7-F1
#
_cell.length_a   1.000
_cell.length_b   1.000
_cell.length_c   1.000
_cell.angle_alpha   90.00
_cell.angle_beta   90.00
_cell.angle_gamma   90.00
#
_symmetry.space_group_name_H-M   'P 1'
#
loop_
_entity.id
_entity.type
_entity.pdbx_description
1 polymer ?
#
loop_
_entity_poly.entity_id
_entity_poly.type
_entity_poly.pdbx_seq_one_letter_code
_entity_poly.pdbx_strand_id
1 'polypeptide(L)'
;MILTGAVVSGLLLVSGVWAVLGDSQRTLGVPVPGAELVHFASGHGYEPVRTVLRSRTDVADFAKRYPAAAKSARDPGGPGRRDFTTEALVAFAWRTGCTRAGSADLRSSEERGLFAEPADTTAYRKCAEPFDALAVFAVPREWAPHGVELSGEPPDPPGPTGAPEER
;
A
#
# COMPACT_ATOMS: atom_id res chain seq x y z
N MET A 1 15.30 66.89 -36.01
CA MET A 1 15.17 67.08 -34.55
C MET A 1 14.29 65.95 -34.02
N ILE A 2 14.87 64.87 -33.44
CA ILE A 2 14.91 64.50 -32.00
C ILE A 2 13.52 64.61 -31.33
N LEU A 3 12.90 63.58 -30.73
CA LEU A 3 13.31 62.73 -29.58
C LEU A 3 12.26 61.62 -29.30
N THR A 4 12.72 60.42 -28.90
CA THR A 4 12.25 59.50 -27.82
C THR A 4 10.80 59.63 -27.32
N GLY A 5 10.00 58.60 -27.05
CA GLY A 5 10.25 57.24 -26.55
C GLY A 5 9.14 56.86 -25.55
N ALA A 6 9.03 55.57 -25.21
CA ALA A 6 8.46 54.95 -23.99
C ALA A 6 7.41 53.84 -24.24
N VAL A 7 7.87 52.62 -23.96
CA VAL A 7 7.12 51.37 -23.73
C VAL A 7 6.86 51.26 -22.23
N VAL A 8 5.61 51.13 -21.77
CA VAL A 8 5.12 50.69 -20.43
C VAL A 8 3.58 50.65 -20.57
N SER A 9 2.74 49.75 -20.07
CA SER A 9 2.80 48.44 -19.41
C SER A 9 1.35 47.94 -19.33
N GLY A 10 1.15 46.63 -19.31
CA GLY A 10 -0.16 46.01 -19.08
C GLY A 10 -0.06 44.54 -18.73
N LEU A 11 0.87 44.19 -17.83
CA LEU A 11 0.94 42.91 -17.14
C LEU A 11 -0.22 42.85 -16.13
N LEU A 12 -1.06 41.80 -16.17
CA LEU A 12 -2.02 41.32 -15.16
C LEU A 12 -2.92 40.31 -15.89
N LEU A 13 -3.02 39.00 -15.62
CA LEU A 13 -2.88 38.20 -14.41
C LEU A 13 -2.47 36.78 -14.83
N VAL A 14 -1.28 36.33 -14.44
CA VAL A 14 -0.97 34.88 -14.39
C VAL A 14 -0.84 34.52 -12.92
N SER A 15 -1.98 34.34 -12.26
CA SER A 15 -2.01 33.94 -10.85
C SER A 15 -3.32 33.22 -10.58
N GLY A 16 -3.36 31.91 -10.85
CA GLY A 16 -4.58 31.16 -10.55
C GLY A 16 -4.60 29.66 -10.83
N VAL A 17 -3.46 29.01 -11.11
CA VAL A 17 -3.47 27.57 -11.46
C VAL A 17 -2.41 26.75 -10.72
N TRP A 18 -2.16 27.06 -9.44
CA TRP A 18 -1.27 26.23 -8.61
C TRP A 18 -1.96 25.55 -7.42
N ALA A 19 -3.19 25.94 -7.06
CA ALA A 19 -3.87 25.35 -5.90
C ALA A 19 -4.51 23.96 -6.17
N VAL A 20 -4.92 23.67 -7.41
CA VAL A 20 -5.70 22.46 -7.73
C VAL A 20 -4.84 21.18 -7.82
N LEU A 21 -3.54 21.30 -8.12
CA LEU A 21 -2.64 20.14 -8.16
C LEU A 21 -2.26 19.62 -6.76
N GLY A 22 -2.19 20.50 -5.76
CA GLY A 22 -1.83 20.11 -4.39
C GLY A 22 -2.90 19.25 -3.70
N ASP A 23 -4.17 19.51 -3.97
CA ASP A 23 -5.29 18.79 -3.35
C ASP A 23 -5.47 17.38 -3.93
N SER A 24 -5.24 17.23 -5.24
CA SER A 24 -5.30 15.95 -5.94
C SER A 24 -4.18 15.00 -5.49
N GLN A 25 -2.97 15.52 -5.23
CA GLN A 25 -1.84 14.70 -4.74
C GLN A 25 -2.04 14.23 -3.30
N ARG A 26 -2.68 15.04 -2.44
CA ARG A 26 -2.99 14.65 -1.04
C ARG A 26 -3.89 13.43 -0.98
N THR A 27 -4.89 13.38 -1.88
CA THR A 27 -5.90 12.32 -1.89
C THR A 27 -5.48 11.09 -2.70
N LEU A 28 -4.81 11.29 -3.85
CA LEU A 28 -4.41 10.21 -4.77
C LEU A 28 -3.04 9.59 -4.42
N GLY A 29 -2.21 10.30 -3.67
CA GLY A 29 -0.84 9.88 -3.36
C GLY A 29 0.07 9.82 -4.59
N VAL A 30 1.36 9.58 -4.34
CA VAL A 30 2.39 9.36 -5.37
C VAL A 30 2.80 7.89 -5.41
N PRO A 31 3.15 7.34 -6.58
CA PRO A 31 3.76 6.00 -6.66
C PRO A 31 5.02 5.92 -5.79
N VAL A 32 5.22 4.80 -5.12
CA VAL A 32 6.44 4.55 -4.33
C VAL A 32 7.57 4.10 -5.27
N PRO A 33 8.68 4.86 -5.38
CA PRO A 33 9.80 4.48 -6.24
C PRO A 33 10.38 3.12 -5.87
N GLY A 34 10.56 2.26 -6.88
CA GLY A 34 11.13 0.92 -6.70
C GLY A 34 10.22 -0.08 -5.99
N ALA A 35 8.95 0.26 -5.74
CA ALA A 35 8.00 -0.69 -5.19
C ALA A 35 7.56 -1.71 -6.24
N GLU A 36 7.45 -2.97 -5.83
CA GLU A 36 7.04 -4.09 -6.68
C GLU A 36 5.90 -4.85 -6.01
N LEU A 37 4.81 -5.12 -6.74
CA LEU A 37 3.74 -6.00 -6.28
C LEU A 37 4.22 -7.47 -6.38
N VAL A 38 4.52 -8.09 -5.24
CA VAL A 38 5.03 -9.46 -5.18
C VAL A 38 3.95 -10.50 -4.89
N HIS A 39 2.78 -10.07 -4.43
CA HIS A 39 1.61 -10.92 -4.32
C HIS A 39 0.33 -10.11 -4.38
N PHE A 40 -0.67 -10.64 -5.08
CA PHE A 40 -2.03 -10.15 -5.04
C PHE A 40 -3.03 -11.31 -5.04
N ALA A 41 -4.09 -11.16 -4.25
CA ALA A 41 -5.24 -12.04 -4.27
C ALA A 41 -6.53 -11.22 -4.03
N SER A 42 -7.56 -11.49 -4.83
CA SER A 42 -8.92 -11.01 -4.57
C SER A 42 -9.80 -12.19 -4.17
N GLY A 43 -10.59 -12.02 -3.13
CA GLY A 43 -11.40 -13.07 -2.53
C GLY A 43 -12.39 -12.53 -1.51
N HIS A 44 -12.64 -13.29 -0.45
CA HIS A 44 -13.56 -12.96 0.63
C HIS A 44 -12.99 -13.45 1.96
N GLY A 45 -13.36 -12.79 3.06
CA GLY A 45 -13.00 -13.19 4.41
C GLY A 45 -11.56 -12.87 4.80
N TYR A 46 -10.92 -11.93 4.12
CA TYR A 46 -9.61 -11.45 4.56
C TYR A 46 -9.79 -10.47 5.71
N GLU A 47 -9.27 -10.82 6.88
CA GLU A 47 -9.23 -9.90 7.99
C GLU A 47 -8.40 -8.66 7.61
N PRO A 48 -8.85 -7.43 7.90
CA PRO A 48 -8.10 -6.24 7.55
C PRO A 48 -6.72 -6.22 8.18
N VAL A 49 -5.69 -5.91 7.39
CA VAL A 49 -4.33 -5.75 7.88
C VAL A 49 -3.61 -4.67 7.11
N ARG A 50 -2.72 -3.97 7.81
CA ARG A 50 -1.65 -3.16 7.26
C ARG A 50 -0.43 -3.52 8.08
N THR A 51 0.65 -4.00 7.48
CA THR A 51 1.86 -4.36 8.24
C THR A 51 3.11 -4.34 7.40
N VAL A 52 4.27 -4.33 8.06
CA VAL A 52 5.60 -4.40 7.44
C VAL A 52 6.26 -5.71 7.85
N LEU A 53 6.66 -6.51 6.86
CA LEU A 53 7.38 -7.77 7.05
C LEU A 53 8.86 -7.50 6.75
N ARG A 54 9.71 -7.61 7.77
CA ARG A 54 11.15 -7.28 7.70
C ARG A 54 12.03 -8.53 7.68
N SER A 55 11.43 -9.71 7.74
CA SER A 55 12.15 -10.97 7.75
C SER A 55 11.36 -12.09 7.06
N ARG A 56 12.06 -13.18 6.72
CA ARG A 56 11.42 -14.40 6.23
C ARG A 56 10.50 -15.04 7.29
N THR A 57 10.81 -14.85 8.57
CA THR A 57 9.97 -15.30 9.69
C THR A 57 8.64 -14.55 9.68
N ASP A 58 8.67 -13.23 9.51
CA ASP A 58 7.47 -12.39 9.41
C ASP A 58 6.60 -12.84 8.24
N VAL A 59 7.20 -13.16 7.09
CA VAL A 59 6.47 -13.72 5.93
C VAL A 59 5.84 -15.07 6.24
N ALA A 60 6.56 -15.96 6.92
CA ALA A 60 6.04 -17.26 7.30
C ALA A 60 4.86 -17.15 8.27
N ASP A 61 4.94 -16.25 9.25
CA ASP A 61 3.86 -15.99 10.21
C ASP A 61 2.66 -15.30 9.55
N PHE A 62 2.92 -14.35 8.66
CA PHE A 62 1.87 -13.74 7.84
C PHE A 62 1.13 -14.78 6.99
N ALA A 63 1.87 -15.71 6.36
CA ALA A 63 1.30 -16.76 5.52
C ALA A 63 0.45 -17.78 6.31
N LYS A 64 0.67 -17.95 7.62
CA LYS A 64 -0.21 -18.77 8.48
C LYS A 64 -1.59 -18.13 8.64
N ARG A 65 -1.65 -16.79 8.77
CA ARG A 65 -2.91 -16.03 8.89
C ARG A 65 -3.59 -15.80 7.55
N TYR A 66 -2.81 -15.65 6.47
CA TYR A 66 -3.30 -15.42 5.11
C TYR A 66 -2.79 -16.51 4.15
N PRO A 67 -3.43 -17.70 4.11
CA PRO A 67 -2.99 -18.81 3.25
C PRO A 67 -2.96 -18.48 1.75
N ALA A 68 -3.72 -17.48 1.30
CA ALA A 68 -3.66 -16.97 -0.07
C ALA A 68 -2.24 -16.45 -0.44
N ALA A 69 -1.56 -15.79 0.50
CA ALA A 69 -0.18 -15.32 0.34
C ALA A 69 0.86 -16.46 0.46
N ALA A 70 0.51 -17.58 1.11
CA ALA A 70 1.41 -18.72 1.23
C ALA A 70 1.72 -19.38 -0.13
N LYS A 71 0.79 -19.29 -1.09
CA LYS A 71 0.94 -19.88 -2.42
C LYS A 71 2.03 -19.18 -3.23
N SER A 72 2.12 -17.84 -3.14
CA SER A 72 3.13 -17.06 -3.85
C SER A 72 4.45 -16.98 -3.11
N ALA A 73 4.49 -17.20 -1.79
CA ALA A 73 5.71 -17.08 -0.99
C ALA A 73 6.86 -17.98 -1.47
N ARG A 74 6.56 -19.05 -2.21
CA ARG A 74 7.55 -19.98 -2.75
C ARG A 74 8.02 -19.63 -4.17
N ASP A 75 7.35 -18.71 -4.84
CA ASP A 75 7.66 -18.34 -6.22
C ASP A 75 9.00 -17.58 -6.29
N PRO A 76 9.75 -17.65 -7.41
CA PRO A 76 11.04 -16.98 -7.55
C PRO A 76 11.01 -15.46 -7.31
N GLY A 77 9.88 -14.79 -7.58
CA GLY A 77 9.65 -13.36 -7.26
C GLY A 77 8.77 -13.12 -6.03
N GLY A 78 8.39 -14.20 -5.33
CA GLY A 78 7.45 -14.16 -4.23
C GLY A 78 8.04 -13.61 -2.93
N PRO A 79 7.17 -13.29 -1.96
CA PRO A 79 7.57 -12.63 -0.71
C PRO A 79 8.59 -13.44 0.12
N GLY A 80 8.62 -14.78 0.02
CA GLY A 80 9.57 -15.62 0.76
C GLY A 80 10.99 -15.67 0.19
N ARG A 81 11.21 -15.13 -1.02
CA ARG A 81 12.51 -15.13 -1.72
C ARG A 81 13.20 -13.77 -1.74
N ARG A 82 12.60 -12.73 -1.16
CA ARG A 82 13.16 -11.37 -1.15
C ARG A 82 14.42 -11.25 -0.30
N ASP A 83 15.21 -10.24 -0.63
CA ASP A 83 16.39 -9.83 0.11
C ASP A 83 16.04 -8.78 1.16
N PHE A 84 15.77 -9.25 2.38
CA PHE A 84 15.43 -8.37 3.51
C PHE A 84 16.58 -7.51 4.02
N THR A 85 17.79 -7.62 3.44
CA THR A 85 18.88 -6.70 3.75
C THR A 85 18.68 -5.35 3.05
N THR A 86 18.13 -5.37 1.83
CA THR A 86 17.93 -4.20 0.97
C THR A 86 16.47 -3.76 0.88
N GLU A 87 15.53 -4.66 1.16
CA GLU A 87 14.09 -4.43 1.04
C GLU A 87 13.33 -4.76 2.32
N ALA A 88 12.10 -4.26 2.40
CA ALA A 88 11.07 -4.79 3.30
C ALA A 88 9.81 -5.09 2.49
N LEU A 89 8.89 -5.85 3.05
CA LEU A 89 7.58 -6.04 2.46
C LEU A 89 6.54 -5.22 3.21
N VAL A 90 5.58 -4.66 2.50
CA VAL A 90 4.38 -4.03 3.08
C VAL A 90 3.17 -4.81 2.62
N ALA A 91 2.39 -5.31 3.56
CA ALA A 91 1.22 -6.12 3.32
C ALA A 91 -0.06 -5.38 3.70
N PHE A 92 -1.07 -5.50 2.85
CA PHE A 92 -2.40 -4.92 3.03
C PHE A 92 -3.46 -5.98 2.79
N ALA A 93 -4.45 -6.07 3.67
CA ALA A 93 -5.74 -6.66 3.35
C ALA A 93 -6.85 -5.68 3.67
N TRP A 94 -7.79 -5.51 2.74
CA TRP A 94 -8.88 -4.55 2.87
C TRP A 94 -10.09 -4.96 2.07
N ARG A 95 -11.25 -4.42 2.45
CA ARG A 95 -12.51 -4.62 1.73
C ARG A 95 -12.59 -3.67 0.54
N THR A 96 -12.90 -4.21 -0.64
CA THR A 96 -13.13 -3.44 -1.88
C THR A 96 -14.62 -3.26 -2.20
N GLY A 97 -15.51 -3.78 -1.35
CA GLY A 97 -16.96 -3.66 -1.53
C GLY A 97 -17.43 -4.53 -2.70
N CYS A 98 -18.37 -4.06 -3.51
CA CYS A 98 -18.79 -4.78 -4.72
C CYS A 98 -17.86 -4.54 -5.92
N THR A 99 -16.58 -4.29 -5.68
CA THR A 99 -15.57 -4.13 -6.73
C THR A 99 -14.55 -5.25 -6.62
N ARG A 100 -14.42 -6.05 -7.66
CA ARG A 100 -13.32 -7.02 -7.78
C ARG A 100 -12.10 -6.31 -8.35
N ALA A 101 -10.91 -6.68 -7.87
CA ALA A 101 -9.64 -6.16 -8.39
C ALA A 101 -8.78 -7.30 -8.93
N GLY A 102 -7.99 -7.01 -9.96
CA GLY A 102 -7.00 -7.94 -10.53
C GLY A 102 -5.58 -7.67 -10.05
N SER A 103 -5.32 -6.48 -9.52
CA SER A 103 -4.01 -6.01 -9.07
C SER A 103 -4.17 -4.93 -7.99
N ALA A 104 -3.05 -4.40 -7.50
CA ALA A 104 -3.02 -3.22 -6.63
C ALA A 104 -1.74 -2.40 -6.86
N ASP A 105 -1.86 -1.09 -6.71
CA ASP A 105 -0.73 -0.15 -6.71
C ASP A 105 -0.37 0.25 -5.28
N LEU A 106 0.93 0.45 -5.01
CA LEU A 106 1.40 1.06 -3.78
C LEU A 106 1.60 2.57 -3.97
N ARG A 107 0.94 3.35 -3.12
CA ARG A 107 0.99 4.82 -3.11
C ARG A 107 1.46 5.33 -1.76
N SER A 108 1.96 6.56 -1.73
CA SER A 108 2.32 7.29 -0.51
C SER A 108 1.70 8.68 -0.52
N SER A 109 1.19 9.14 0.61
CA SER A 109 0.86 10.56 0.84
C SER A 109 1.25 10.98 2.25
N GLU A 110 1.42 12.28 2.47
CA GLU A 110 1.74 12.82 3.81
C GLU A 110 0.66 12.45 4.84
N GLU A 111 -0.61 12.42 4.44
CA GLU A 111 -1.74 12.17 5.33
C GLU A 111 -1.91 10.68 5.68
N ARG A 112 -1.73 9.80 4.69
CA ARG A 112 -2.05 8.37 4.83
C ARG A 112 -0.81 7.49 5.03
N GLY A 113 0.39 8.03 4.80
CA GLY A 113 1.60 7.23 4.61
C GLY A 113 1.44 6.29 3.43
N LEU A 114 1.99 5.08 3.52
CA LEU A 114 1.86 4.05 2.49
C LEU A 114 0.45 3.44 2.46
N PHE A 115 -0.22 3.43 1.30
CA PHE A 115 -1.51 2.78 1.13
C PHE A 115 -1.59 2.02 -0.20
N ALA A 116 -2.39 0.95 -0.21
CA ALA A 116 -2.69 0.19 -1.41
C ALA A 116 -3.95 0.75 -2.09
N GLU A 117 -3.91 0.84 -3.42
CA GLU A 117 -5.05 1.20 -4.25
C GLU A 117 -5.39 0.04 -5.20
N PRO A 118 -6.66 -0.42 -5.25
CA PRO A 118 -7.05 -1.47 -6.19
C PRO A 118 -6.83 -1.05 -7.65
N ALA A 119 -6.21 -1.94 -8.44
CA ALA A 119 -6.02 -1.78 -9.87
C ALA A 119 -6.73 -2.91 -10.64
N ASP A 120 -6.90 -2.72 -11.95
CA ASP A 120 -7.59 -3.66 -12.84
C ASP A 120 -8.97 -4.05 -12.30
N THR A 121 -9.79 -3.03 -12.01
CA THR A 121 -11.03 -3.21 -11.26
C THR A 121 -12.23 -3.50 -12.15
N THR A 122 -13.14 -4.32 -11.64
CA THR A 122 -14.47 -4.54 -12.18
C THR A 122 -15.50 -4.25 -11.09
N ALA A 123 -16.23 -3.15 -11.25
CA ALA A 123 -17.26 -2.72 -10.30
C ALA A 123 -18.63 -3.35 -10.63
N TYR A 124 -19.30 -3.88 -9.61
CA TYR A 124 -20.64 -4.43 -9.71
C TYR A 124 -21.63 -3.56 -8.92
N ARG A 125 -22.83 -3.35 -9.47
CA ARG A 125 -23.89 -2.58 -8.77
C ARG A 125 -24.30 -3.24 -7.45
N LYS A 126 -24.32 -4.57 -7.42
CA LYS A 126 -24.65 -5.40 -6.25
C LYS A 126 -23.81 -6.67 -6.29
N CYS A 127 -23.50 -7.20 -5.12
CA CYS A 127 -22.78 -8.44 -4.92
C CYS A 127 -23.42 -9.18 -3.74
N ALA A 128 -23.37 -10.52 -3.75
CA ALA A 128 -23.92 -11.33 -2.65
C ALA A 128 -23.10 -11.17 -1.36
N GLU A 129 -21.78 -11.05 -1.51
CA GLU A 129 -20.84 -10.74 -0.45
C GLU A 129 -19.81 -9.72 -0.96
N PRO A 130 -19.36 -8.75 -0.13
CA PRO A 130 -18.27 -7.86 -0.50
C PRO A 130 -16.99 -8.62 -0.84
N PHE A 131 -16.26 -8.13 -1.83
CA PHE A 131 -14.90 -8.58 -2.12
C PHE A 131 -13.92 -7.97 -1.12
N ASP A 132 -12.89 -8.76 -0.81
CA ASP A 132 -11.70 -8.33 -0.12
C ASP A 132 -10.48 -8.51 -1.05
N ALA A 133 -9.45 -7.70 -0.82
CA ALA A 133 -8.17 -7.77 -1.52
C ALA A 133 -7.06 -8.00 -0.50
N LEU A 134 -6.05 -8.74 -0.91
CA LEU A 134 -4.80 -8.98 -0.20
C LEU A 134 -3.66 -8.65 -1.16
N ALA A 135 -2.78 -7.73 -0.77
CA ALA A 135 -1.62 -7.32 -1.56
C ALA A 135 -0.36 -7.30 -0.69
N VAL A 136 0.75 -7.73 -1.26
CA VAL A 136 2.09 -7.62 -0.64
C VAL A 136 3.01 -6.97 -1.65
N PHE A 137 3.67 -5.91 -1.20
CA PHE A 137 4.61 -5.14 -2.01
C PHE A 137 6.01 -5.27 -1.43
N ALA A 138 7.02 -5.50 -2.27
CA ALA A 138 8.40 -5.24 -1.89
C ALA A 138 8.68 -3.75 -2.06
N VAL A 139 9.34 -3.16 -1.06
CA VAL A 139 9.76 -1.75 -1.08
C VAL A 139 11.23 -1.65 -0.69
N PRO A 140 11.98 -0.69 -1.26
CA PRO A 140 13.30 -0.36 -0.76
C PRO A 140 13.22 0.00 0.73
N ARG A 141 14.21 -0.42 1.51
CA ARG A 141 14.16 -0.31 2.98
C ARG A 141 14.08 1.12 3.48
N GLU A 142 14.57 2.09 2.73
CA GLU A 142 14.45 3.53 2.99
C GLU A 142 13.00 4.05 2.90
N TRP A 143 12.13 3.35 2.18
CA TRP A 143 10.69 3.64 2.11
C TRP A 143 9.87 2.86 3.13
N ALA A 144 10.46 1.85 3.77
CA ALA A 144 9.76 1.03 4.75
C ALA A 144 9.52 1.84 6.04
N PRO A 145 8.29 1.88 6.57
CA PRO A 145 8.02 2.55 7.83
C PRO A 145 8.91 2.01 8.95
N HIS A 146 9.50 2.90 9.77
CA HIS A 146 10.42 2.52 10.85
C HIS A 146 9.70 2.01 12.11
N GLY A 147 8.43 2.38 12.32
CA GLY A 147 7.58 1.92 13.41
C GLY A 147 6.56 0.86 12.98
N VAL A 148 5.94 0.19 13.96
CA VAL A 148 4.68 -0.56 13.78
C VAL A 148 3.54 0.44 13.94
N GLU A 149 3.52 1.52 13.15
CA GLU A 149 2.39 2.45 13.15
C GLU A 149 1.28 1.86 12.27
N LEU A 150 0.57 0.90 12.86
CA LEU A 150 -0.58 0.27 12.26
C LEU A 150 -1.80 1.01 12.80
N SER A 151 -2.52 1.76 11.97
CA SER A 151 -3.87 2.26 12.31
C SER A 151 -4.91 1.13 12.28
N GLY A 152 -4.57 0.01 12.93
CA GLY A 152 -5.38 -1.18 13.18
C GLY A 152 -4.68 -1.94 14.30
N GLU A 153 -5.41 -2.24 15.38
CA GLU A 153 -4.94 -2.81 16.64
C GLU A 153 -3.77 -3.81 16.45
N PRO A 154 -2.69 -3.73 17.24
CA PRO A 154 -1.62 -4.73 17.19
C PRO A 154 -2.20 -6.14 17.34
N PRO A 155 -1.79 -7.13 16.52
CA PRO A 155 -2.14 -8.50 16.82
C PRO A 155 -1.63 -8.84 18.21
N ASP A 156 -2.48 -9.44 19.05
CA ASP A 156 -2.06 -9.94 20.35
C ASP A 156 -0.76 -10.74 20.19
N PRO A 157 0.24 -10.54 21.07
CA PRO A 157 1.44 -11.35 21.03
C PRO A 157 1.02 -12.82 21.08
N PRO A 158 1.68 -13.71 20.32
CA PRO A 158 1.37 -15.13 20.37
C PRO A 158 1.39 -15.55 21.83
N GLY A 159 0.23 -16.02 22.31
CA GLY A 159 0.09 -16.48 23.68
C GLY A 159 1.20 -17.47 24.01
N PRO A 160 1.66 -17.53 25.27
CA PRO A 160 2.80 -18.34 25.64
C PRO A 160 2.59 -19.77 25.13
N THR A 161 3.60 -20.27 24.42
CA THR A 161 3.70 -21.69 24.09
C THR A 161 4.04 -22.44 25.38
N GLY A 162 3.05 -22.57 26.25
CA GLY A 162 3.09 -23.44 27.42
C GLY A 162 2.57 -24.80 27.00
N ALA A 163 3.47 -25.78 26.95
CA ALA A 163 3.15 -27.20 26.90
C ALA A 163 2.28 -27.60 28.12
N PRO A 164 1.60 -28.76 28.08
CA PRO A 164 0.57 -29.10 29.06
C PRO A 164 1.21 -29.47 30.41
N GLU A 165 0.58 -29.07 31.52
CA GLU A 165 0.89 -29.64 32.83
C GLU A 165 -0.39 -30.03 33.56
N GLU A 166 -0.42 -31.31 33.92
CA GLU A 166 -1.45 -32.01 34.67
C GLU A 166 -1.73 -31.36 36.03
N ARG A 167 -3.03 -31.23 36.38
CA ARG A 167 -3.62 -31.82 37.60
C ARG A 167 -5.13 -31.64 37.64
#